data_AF-A0A2V8JBI3-F1
#
_entry.id   AF-A0A2V8JBI3-F1
#
_cell.length_a   1.000
_cell.length_b   1.000
_cell.length_c   1.000
_cell.angle_alpha   90.00
_cell.angle_beta   90.00
_cell.angle_gamma   90.00
#
_symmetry.space_group_name_H-M   'P 1'
#
loop_
_entity.id
_entity.type
_entity.pdbx_description
1 polymer ?
#
loop_
_entity_poly.entity_id
_entity_poly.type
_entity_poly.pdbx_seq_one_letter_code
_entity_poly.pdbx_strand_id
1 'polypeptide(L)'
;MIWRKLAIFITVVALTVVAFRTRSFSQSTTALANLAASLQPGTWAELTTNNIAPTLAFTGGASGITIAFSENGVWDPVSRQFFYIGGDHSPTMPDTCPRFVSYTESTNTWQMLAKPAWFAPKCTPGGAMHGYDHTAIDPLHRKLYYRPFNDMVVRRLDMASNTWTDLPVIPATVMANTDCCVGVAWFPERNSLIYASVETGTNGSVIE
;
A
#
# COMPACT_ATOMS: atom_id res chain seq x y z
N MET A 1 10.03 -18.70 64.24
CA MET A 1 8.94 -19.24 63.38
C MET A 1 8.51 -18.31 62.23
N ILE A 2 9.14 -17.14 62.04
CA ILE A 2 8.69 -16.10 61.08
C ILE A 2 9.49 -16.10 59.75
N TRP A 3 10.76 -16.51 59.77
CA TRP A 3 11.60 -16.53 58.57
C TRP A 3 11.27 -17.64 57.55
N ARG A 4 10.81 -18.80 58.02
CA ARG A 4 10.40 -19.91 57.13
C ARG A 4 9.15 -19.57 56.30
N LYS A 5 8.26 -18.71 56.80
CA LYS A 5 7.03 -18.31 56.09
C LYS A 5 7.31 -17.25 55.01
N LEU A 6 8.33 -16.40 55.22
CA LEU A 6 8.74 -15.37 54.26
C LEU A 6 9.49 -15.97 53.06
N ALA A 7 10.34 -16.98 53.29
CA ALA A 7 11.08 -17.65 52.23
C ALA A 7 10.17 -18.42 51.24
N ILE A 8 9.09 -19.04 51.75
CA ILE A 8 8.10 -19.77 50.94
C ILE A 8 7.28 -18.80 50.07
N PHE A 9 6.96 -17.61 50.60
CA PHE A 9 6.19 -16.61 49.85
C PHE A 9 6.97 -16.03 48.65
N ILE A 10 8.29 -15.83 48.81
CA ILE A 10 9.17 -15.34 47.73
C ILE A 10 9.36 -16.41 46.64
N THR A 11 9.43 -17.71 47.01
CA THR A 11 9.54 -18.79 46.02
C THR A 11 8.26 -18.98 45.21
N VAL A 12 7.08 -18.82 45.83
CA VAL A 12 5.80 -18.96 45.13
C VAL A 12 5.54 -17.77 44.18
N VAL A 13 5.96 -16.55 44.51
CA VAL A 13 5.85 -15.38 43.61
C VAL A 13 6.86 -15.44 42.46
N ALA A 14 8.06 -15.98 42.68
CA ALA A 14 9.04 -16.20 41.61
C ALA A 14 8.57 -17.25 40.58
N LEU A 15 7.75 -18.22 41.00
CA LEU A 15 7.20 -19.26 40.13
C LEU A 15 5.96 -18.82 39.33
N THR A 16 5.23 -17.78 39.76
CA THR A 16 4.08 -17.25 39.01
C THR A 16 4.48 -16.30 37.89
N VAL A 17 5.65 -15.66 37.95
CA VAL A 17 6.16 -14.78 36.89
C VAL A 17 6.73 -15.58 35.69
N VAL A 18 7.11 -16.85 35.88
CA VAL A 18 7.61 -17.73 34.81
C VAL A 18 6.48 -18.30 33.92
N ALA A 19 5.22 -18.10 34.31
CA ALA A 19 4.06 -18.56 33.55
C ALA A 19 3.41 -17.48 32.66
N PHE A 20 4.11 -16.38 32.36
CA PHE A 20 3.85 -15.68 31.11
C PHE A 20 4.19 -16.65 29.99
N ARG A 21 3.19 -17.43 29.56
CA ARG A 21 3.20 -18.07 28.26
C ARG A 21 3.49 -16.96 27.27
N THR A 22 4.75 -16.82 26.87
CA THR A 22 5.08 -16.30 25.56
C THR A 22 4.25 -17.17 24.63
N ARG A 23 3.11 -16.63 24.18
CA ARG A 23 2.49 -17.12 22.97
C ARG A 23 3.53 -16.80 21.90
N SER A 24 4.48 -17.71 21.71
CA SER A 24 5.23 -17.81 20.49
C SER A 24 4.17 -18.10 19.45
N PHE A 25 3.62 -17.04 18.87
CA PHE A 25 2.98 -17.17 17.59
C PHE A 25 4.06 -17.76 16.72
N SER A 26 3.91 -19.04 16.36
CA SER A 26 4.67 -19.63 15.26
C SER A 26 4.19 -18.89 14.03
N GLN A 27 4.72 -17.69 13.80
CA GLN A 27 4.57 -17.00 12.54
C GLN A 27 5.30 -17.89 11.55
N SER A 28 4.55 -18.65 10.75
CA SER A 28 5.13 -19.42 9.66
C SER A 28 6.05 -18.48 8.89
N THR A 29 7.33 -18.79 8.89
CA THR A 29 8.35 -17.96 8.26
C THR A 29 8.02 -17.83 6.77
N THR A 30 7.79 -16.60 6.31
CA THR A 30 7.44 -16.30 4.91
C THR A 30 8.68 -16.39 4.04
N ALA A 31 8.49 -16.52 2.72
CA ALA A 31 9.61 -16.49 1.77
C ALA A 31 10.41 -15.17 1.89
N LEU A 32 9.70 -14.05 2.04
CA LEU A 32 10.32 -12.74 2.26
C LEU A 32 11.11 -12.68 3.59
N ALA A 33 10.53 -13.13 4.70
CA ALA A 33 11.21 -13.12 5.99
C ALA A 33 12.47 -14.01 5.99
N ASN A 34 12.40 -15.20 5.38
CA ASN A 34 13.54 -16.09 5.24
C ASN A 34 14.65 -15.48 4.38
N LEU A 35 14.30 -14.87 3.24
CA LEU A 35 15.27 -14.19 2.39
C LEU A 35 15.94 -13.04 3.14
N ALA A 36 15.15 -12.15 3.75
CA ALA A 36 15.66 -11.03 4.51
C ALA A 36 16.60 -11.45 5.65
N ALA A 37 16.26 -12.52 6.39
CA ALA A 37 17.08 -13.05 7.48
C ALA A 37 18.42 -13.67 7.00
N SER A 38 18.51 -14.05 5.72
CA SER A 38 19.74 -14.60 5.13
C SER A 38 20.71 -13.53 4.61
N LEU A 39 20.25 -12.30 4.41
CA LEU A 39 21.05 -11.22 3.86
C LEU A 39 22.04 -10.67 4.89
N GLN A 40 23.29 -10.49 4.46
CA GLN A 40 24.29 -9.73 5.22
C GLN A 40 24.15 -8.23 4.93
N PRO A 41 24.61 -7.34 5.82
CA PRO A 41 24.61 -5.90 5.55
C PRO A 41 25.24 -5.55 4.20
N GLY A 42 24.58 -4.69 3.42
CA GLY A 42 25.05 -4.25 2.09
C GLY A 42 24.84 -5.25 0.96
N THR A 43 24.11 -6.34 1.19
CA THR A 43 23.77 -7.32 0.15
C THR A 43 22.33 -7.16 -0.34
N TRP A 44 22.07 -7.65 -1.55
CA TRP A 44 20.74 -7.74 -2.14
C TRP A 44 20.51 -9.17 -2.66
N ALA A 45 19.26 -9.60 -2.70
CA ALA A 45 18.86 -10.83 -3.35
C ALA A 45 17.47 -10.68 -3.97
N GLU A 46 17.19 -11.46 -5.00
CA GLU A 46 15.88 -11.50 -5.62
C GLU A 46 14.92 -12.32 -4.76
N LEU A 47 13.75 -11.75 -4.47
CA LEU A 47 12.61 -12.53 -4.00
C LEU A 47 11.87 -13.09 -5.21
N THR A 48 12.07 -14.38 -5.49
CA THR A 48 11.24 -15.07 -6.49
C THR A 48 9.80 -15.16 -5.96
N THR A 49 8.86 -14.50 -6.65
CA THR A 49 7.45 -14.44 -6.27
C THR A 49 6.57 -15.21 -7.24
N ASN A 50 5.38 -15.59 -6.80
CA ASN A 50 4.40 -16.26 -7.64
C ASN A 50 3.54 -15.25 -8.40
N ASN A 51 3.20 -15.56 -9.65
CA ASN A 51 2.20 -14.84 -10.45
C ASN A 51 2.53 -13.35 -10.77
N ILE A 52 3.80 -12.94 -10.72
CA ILE A 52 4.19 -11.56 -10.99
C ILE A 52 3.89 -11.12 -12.44
N ALA A 53 4.27 -11.92 -13.43
CA ALA A 53 4.13 -11.55 -14.84
C ALA A 53 2.65 -11.46 -15.28
N PRO A 54 1.76 -12.43 -14.99
CA PRO A 54 0.34 -12.28 -15.31
C PRO A 54 -0.33 -11.10 -14.59
N THR A 55 0.20 -10.70 -13.42
CA THR A 55 -0.35 -9.58 -12.64
C THR A 55 0.16 -8.22 -13.13
N LEU A 56 1.44 -8.10 -13.49
CA LEU A 56 2.08 -6.82 -13.80
C LEU A 56 2.41 -6.61 -15.27
N ALA A 57 2.50 -7.66 -16.08
CA ALA A 57 2.85 -7.59 -17.50
C ALA A 57 1.66 -7.94 -18.40
N PHE A 58 1.90 -8.02 -19.72
CA PHE A 58 0.90 -8.38 -20.73
C PHE A 58 -0.30 -7.43 -20.75
N THR A 59 -0.03 -6.14 -20.55
CA THR A 59 -1.01 -5.06 -20.61
C THR A 59 -1.28 -4.57 -22.03
N GLY A 60 -0.75 -5.20 -23.09
CA GLY A 60 -1.07 -4.84 -24.48
C GLY A 60 -0.90 -3.36 -24.87
N GLY A 61 -0.26 -2.54 -24.04
CA GLY A 61 0.05 -1.14 -24.27
C GLY A 61 1.51 -1.00 -24.71
N ALA A 62 2.00 0.23 -24.76
CA ALA A 62 3.29 0.54 -25.34
C ALA A 62 4.47 -0.10 -24.58
N SER A 63 4.39 -0.22 -23.26
CA SER A 63 5.47 -0.82 -22.44
C SER A 63 5.21 -2.29 -22.10
N GLY A 64 3.97 -2.77 -22.23
CA GLY A 64 3.58 -4.13 -21.87
C GLY A 64 3.58 -4.39 -20.36
N ILE A 65 3.70 -3.35 -19.51
CA ILE A 65 3.75 -3.46 -18.06
C ILE A 65 2.85 -2.41 -17.35
N THR A 66 2.34 -2.79 -16.19
CA THR A 66 1.38 -2.01 -15.38
C THR A 66 2.07 -0.89 -14.59
N ILE A 67 3.35 -1.04 -14.30
CA ILE A 67 4.14 -0.11 -13.47
C ILE A 67 4.79 1.03 -14.26
N ALA A 68 4.44 1.18 -15.54
CA ALA A 68 4.87 2.34 -16.32
C ALA A 68 4.31 3.63 -15.70
N PHE A 69 5.03 4.75 -15.81
CA PHE A 69 4.59 6.07 -15.32
C PHE A 69 4.17 6.06 -13.84
N SER A 70 4.99 5.43 -12.99
CA SER A 70 4.70 5.24 -11.58
C SER A 70 5.82 5.74 -10.71
N GLU A 71 5.46 6.26 -9.55
CA GLU A 71 6.41 6.67 -8.53
C GLU A 71 6.31 5.74 -7.31
N ASN A 72 5.10 5.44 -6.84
CA ASN A 72 4.92 4.58 -5.67
C ASN A 72 3.86 3.48 -5.78
N GLY A 73 3.96 2.59 -4.79
CA GLY A 73 2.87 1.81 -4.23
C GLY A 73 3.05 1.78 -2.71
N VAL A 74 2.14 1.14 -1.99
CA VAL A 74 2.12 1.23 -0.52
C VAL A 74 2.14 -0.14 0.13
N TRP A 75 2.91 -0.26 1.22
CA TRP A 75 2.94 -1.45 2.06
C TRP A 75 1.98 -1.31 3.24
N ASP A 76 1.17 -2.32 3.43
CA ASP A 76 0.32 -2.48 4.60
C ASP A 76 0.94 -3.49 5.57
N PRO A 77 1.47 -3.04 6.73
CA PRO A 77 2.07 -3.93 7.71
C PRO A 77 1.04 -4.81 8.43
N VAL A 78 -0.25 -4.47 8.42
CA VAL A 78 -1.28 -5.23 9.12
C VAL A 78 -1.66 -6.48 8.35
N SER A 79 -2.01 -6.34 7.07
CA SER A 79 -2.29 -7.51 6.20
C SER A 79 -1.03 -8.13 5.59
N ARG A 80 0.11 -7.43 5.68
CA ARG A 80 1.38 -7.79 5.04
C ARG A 80 1.21 -7.92 3.53
N GLN A 81 0.63 -6.87 2.95
CA GLN A 81 0.36 -6.75 1.53
C GLN A 81 0.95 -5.46 0.98
N PHE A 82 1.51 -5.53 -0.22
CA PHE A 82 1.82 -4.37 -1.04
C PHE A 82 0.64 -4.09 -1.96
N PHE A 83 0.26 -2.83 -2.14
CA PHE A 83 -0.80 -2.39 -3.04
C PHE A 83 -0.27 -1.41 -4.06
N TYR A 84 -0.75 -1.54 -5.29
CA TYR A 84 -0.43 -0.64 -6.38
C TYR A 84 -1.62 -0.47 -7.31
N ILE A 85 -1.85 0.76 -7.76
CA ILE A 85 -2.83 1.10 -8.79
C ILE A 85 -2.09 1.86 -9.88
N GLY A 86 -2.22 1.40 -11.12
CA GLY A 86 -1.76 2.15 -12.28
C GLY A 86 -1.90 1.35 -13.55
N GLY A 87 -1.33 1.83 -14.64
CA GLY A 87 -1.57 1.28 -15.96
C GLY A 87 -0.48 1.64 -16.96
N ASP A 88 -0.38 0.79 -17.97
CA ASP A 88 0.50 0.98 -19.12
C ASP A 88 0.08 2.19 -19.98
N HIS A 89 0.97 2.64 -20.84
CA HIS A 89 0.69 3.68 -21.80
C HIS A 89 -0.12 3.15 -22.98
N SER A 90 -1.27 3.79 -23.23
CA SER A 90 -2.12 3.51 -24.39
C SER A 90 -2.46 2.01 -24.56
N PRO A 91 -3.09 1.36 -23.56
CA PRO A 91 -3.50 -0.04 -23.68
C PRO A 91 -4.48 -0.21 -24.85
N THR A 92 -4.30 -1.28 -25.61
CA THR A 92 -5.07 -1.53 -26.83
C THR A 92 -6.36 -2.32 -26.59
N MET A 93 -6.56 -2.89 -25.39
CA MET A 93 -7.71 -3.74 -25.05
C MET A 93 -8.34 -3.42 -23.67
N PRO A 94 -9.66 -3.61 -23.46
CA PRO A 94 -10.34 -3.29 -22.18
C PRO A 94 -10.04 -4.23 -21.00
N ASP A 95 -9.37 -5.35 -21.22
CA ASP A 95 -8.83 -6.18 -20.14
C ASP A 95 -7.43 -5.70 -19.71
N THR A 96 -6.81 -4.88 -20.55
CA THR A 96 -5.47 -4.33 -20.35
C THR A 96 -5.40 -2.92 -19.76
N CYS A 97 -6.56 -2.42 -19.33
CA CYS A 97 -6.74 -1.23 -18.51
C CYS A 97 -5.78 -1.13 -17.31
N PRO A 98 -5.75 0.03 -16.63
CA PRO A 98 -5.12 0.14 -15.33
C PRO A 98 -5.59 -0.99 -14.41
N ARG A 99 -4.67 -1.52 -13.61
CA ARG A 99 -4.90 -2.62 -12.70
C ARG A 99 -4.78 -2.11 -11.27
N PHE A 100 -5.67 -2.59 -10.42
CA PHE A 100 -5.44 -2.58 -8.98
C PHE A 100 -4.84 -3.93 -8.62
N VAL A 101 -3.63 -3.95 -8.06
CA VAL A 101 -2.90 -5.19 -7.79
C VAL A 101 -2.38 -5.21 -6.36
N SER A 102 -2.10 -6.42 -5.88
CA SER A 102 -1.39 -6.60 -4.62
C SER A 102 -0.38 -7.74 -4.68
N TYR A 103 0.64 -7.65 -3.85
CA TYR A 103 1.46 -8.79 -3.44
C TYR A 103 1.12 -9.16 -2.00
N THR A 104 0.91 -10.44 -1.72
CA THR A 104 0.63 -10.94 -0.36
C THR A 104 1.82 -11.77 0.16
N GLU A 105 2.36 -11.37 1.31
CA GLU A 105 3.57 -11.98 1.88
C GLU A 105 3.37 -13.45 2.27
N SER A 106 2.24 -13.76 2.90
CA SER A 106 1.98 -15.10 3.44
C SER A 106 1.90 -16.18 2.37
N THR A 107 1.52 -15.81 1.15
CA THR A 107 1.44 -16.69 -0.02
C THR A 107 2.54 -16.43 -1.04
N ASN A 108 3.39 -15.42 -0.80
CA ASN A 108 4.41 -14.95 -1.73
C ASN A 108 3.87 -14.72 -3.16
N THR A 109 2.64 -14.20 -3.29
CA THR A 109 1.89 -14.20 -4.56
C THR A 109 1.36 -12.82 -4.93
N TRP A 110 1.49 -12.47 -6.21
CA TRP A 110 0.85 -11.31 -6.83
C TRP A 110 -0.56 -11.64 -7.32
N GLN A 111 -1.48 -10.68 -7.22
CA GLN A 111 -2.85 -10.83 -7.70
C GLN A 111 -3.41 -9.50 -8.23
N MET A 112 -4.26 -9.57 -9.24
CA MET A 112 -5.16 -8.48 -9.60
C MET A 112 -6.35 -8.48 -8.65
N LEU A 113 -6.67 -7.31 -8.11
CA LEU A 113 -7.80 -7.08 -7.24
C LEU A 113 -9.03 -6.64 -8.03
N ALA A 114 -10.20 -6.72 -7.39
CA ALA A 114 -11.46 -6.29 -7.99
C ALA A 114 -11.40 -4.80 -8.37
N LYS A 115 -11.77 -4.50 -9.61
CA LYS A 115 -11.86 -3.12 -10.11
C LYS A 115 -13.16 -2.48 -9.60
N PRO A 116 -13.12 -1.37 -8.85
CA PRO A 116 -14.33 -0.65 -8.47
C PRO A 116 -14.99 0.02 -9.67
N ALA A 117 -16.26 0.45 -9.55
CA ALA A 117 -17.01 1.03 -10.66
C ALA A 117 -16.33 2.26 -11.30
N TRP A 118 -15.64 3.08 -10.49
CA TRP A 118 -14.92 4.26 -10.98
C TRP A 118 -13.69 3.94 -11.84
N PHE A 119 -13.20 2.70 -11.85
CA PHE A 119 -12.06 2.28 -12.67
C PHE A 119 -12.42 2.17 -14.16
N ALA A 120 -13.66 1.79 -14.50
CA ALA A 120 -14.04 1.50 -15.87
C ALA A 120 -13.84 2.70 -16.82
N PRO A 121 -14.22 3.94 -16.45
CA PRO A 121 -13.94 5.13 -17.27
C PRO A 121 -12.46 5.47 -17.42
N LYS A 122 -11.58 4.91 -16.56
CA LYS A 122 -10.12 5.15 -16.59
C LYS A 122 -9.39 4.23 -17.57
N CYS A 123 -10.16 3.45 -18.32
CA CYS A 123 -9.65 2.59 -19.37
C CYS A 123 -10.16 3.05 -20.73
N THR A 124 -9.43 3.98 -21.33
CA THR A 124 -9.70 4.48 -22.66
C THR A 124 -8.47 4.24 -23.54
N PRO A 125 -8.63 3.69 -24.76
CA PRO A 125 -7.53 3.63 -25.71
C PRO A 125 -6.92 5.01 -25.93
N GLY A 126 -5.61 5.13 -25.77
CA GLY A 126 -4.88 6.40 -25.89
C GLY A 126 -5.00 7.37 -24.70
N GLY A 127 -5.71 7.02 -23.63
CA GLY A 127 -5.93 7.90 -22.48
C GLY A 127 -6.06 7.19 -21.13
N ALA A 128 -5.61 5.94 -21.04
CA ALA A 128 -5.67 5.17 -19.80
C ALA A 128 -4.87 5.84 -18.66
N MET A 129 -5.39 5.69 -17.44
CA MET A 129 -4.78 6.25 -16.23
C MET A 129 -3.46 5.55 -15.85
N HIS A 130 -2.51 6.32 -15.32
CA HIS A 130 -1.23 5.84 -14.81
C HIS A 130 -1.17 5.82 -13.27
N GLY A 131 -0.11 5.22 -12.71
CA GLY A 131 0.02 5.07 -11.26
C GLY A 131 0.46 6.34 -10.54
N TYR A 132 1.48 7.02 -11.06
CA TYR A 132 2.08 8.23 -10.49
C TYR A 132 2.36 8.14 -8.97
N ASP A 133 2.48 9.26 -8.26
CA ASP A 133 2.60 9.36 -6.79
C ASP A 133 1.21 9.64 -6.18
N HIS A 134 0.20 8.88 -6.62
CA HIS A 134 -1.19 9.16 -6.27
C HIS A 134 -1.76 8.23 -5.19
N THR A 135 -0.93 7.43 -4.53
CA THR A 135 -1.36 6.40 -3.58
C THR A 135 -0.85 6.68 -2.16
N ALA A 136 -1.75 6.64 -1.18
CA ALA A 136 -1.38 6.70 0.24
C ALA A 136 -2.10 5.61 1.05
N ILE A 137 -1.56 5.30 2.23
CA ILE A 137 -2.20 4.35 3.15
C ILE A 137 -2.19 4.89 4.58
N ASP A 138 -3.33 4.73 5.25
CA ASP A 138 -3.45 4.79 6.69
C ASP A 138 -3.51 3.34 7.22
N PRO A 139 -2.38 2.79 7.66
CA PRO A 139 -2.33 1.40 8.10
C PRO A 139 -3.08 1.19 9.43
N LEU A 140 -3.20 2.22 10.27
CA LEU A 140 -3.87 2.13 11.57
C LEU A 140 -5.38 1.96 11.40
N HIS A 141 -6.00 2.79 10.55
CA HIS A 141 -7.44 2.72 10.29
C HIS A 141 -7.82 1.91 9.05
N ARG A 142 -6.85 1.19 8.46
CA ARG A 142 -7.05 0.29 7.32
C ARG A 142 -7.66 1.01 6.10
N LYS A 143 -7.15 2.21 5.75
CA LYS A 143 -7.62 2.98 4.60
C LYS A 143 -6.55 3.11 3.53
N LEU A 144 -6.90 2.83 2.29
CA LEU A 144 -6.08 3.11 1.12
C LEU A 144 -6.70 4.29 0.38
N TYR A 145 -5.87 5.25 -0.02
CA TYR A 145 -6.28 6.44 -0.76
C TYR A 145 -5.63 6.41 -2.14
N TYR A 146 -6.40 6.76 -3.16
CA TYR A 146 -5.90 6.87 -4.51
C TYR A 146 -6.56 8.02 -5.25
N ARG A 147 -5.75 8.87 -5.89
CA ARG A 147 -6.25 9.93 -6.77
C ARG A 147 -6.07 9.52 -8.24
N PRO A 148 -7.14 9.19 -8.97
CA PRO A 148 -7.01 8.92 -10.41
C PRO A 148 -6.45 10.13 -11.15
N PHE A 149 -5.54 9.91 -12.10
CA PHE A 149 -5.15 10.97 -13.03
C PHE A 149 -6.38 11.52 -13.76
N ASN A 150 -6.36 12.83 -14.06
CA ASN A 150 -7.47 13.55 -14.68
C ASN A 150 -8.75 13.52 -13.82
N ASP A 151 -8.59 13.52 -12.50
CA ASP A 151 -9.67 13.52 -11.52
C ASP A 151 -9.28 14.39 -10.32
N MET A 152 -10.26 15.10 -9.74
CA MET A 152 -10.07 15.93 -8.55
C MET A 152 -10.59 15.25 -7.28
N VAL A 153 -11.12 14.03 -7.40
CA VAL A 153 -11.66 13.25 -6.29
C VAL A 153 -10.69 12.14 -5.92
N VAL A 154 -10.23 12.17 -4.66
CA VAL A 154 -9.50 11.06 -4.06
C VAL A 154 -10.51 9.98 -3.66
N ARG A 155 -10.23 8.77 -4.10
CA ARG A 155 -11.01 7.57 -3.79
C ARG A 155 -10.39 6.93 -2.56
N ARG A 156 -11.19 6.63 -1.54
CA ARG A 156 -10.79 5.96 -0.31
C ARG A 156 -11.40 4.57 -0.26
N LEU A 157 -10.55 3.56 -0.22
CA LEU A 157 -10.90 2.18 0.08
C LEU A 157 -10.86 1.94 1.59
N ASP A 158 -11.98 1.52 2.14
CA ASP A 158 -12.02 0.83 3.42
C ASP A 158 -11.57 -0.63 3.21
N MET A 159 -10.39 -0.97 3.72
CA MET A 159 -9.81 -2.30 3.48
C MET A 159 -10.46 -3.40 4.32
N ALA A 160 -11.21 -3.05 5.37
CA ALA A 160 -11.93 -4.03 6.18
C ALA A 160 -13.23 -4.49 5.49
N SER A 161 -13.95 -3.55 4.87
CA SER A 161 -15.19 -3.83 4.14
C SER A 161 -15.01 -3.96 2.63
N ASN A 162 -13.80 -3.76 2.11
CA ASN A 162 -13.46 -3.70 0.68
C ASN A 162 -14.38 -2.74 -0.11
N THR A 163 -14.68 -1.57 0.48
CA THR A 163 -15.62 -0.61 -0.08
C THR A 163 -14.93 0.70 -0.42
N TRP A 164 -15.10 1.18 -1.66
CA TRP A 164 -14.61 2.47 -2.11
C TRP A 164 -15.63 3.58 -1.84
N THR A 165 -15.13 4.72 -1.38
CA THR A 165 -15.90 5.95 -1.13
C THR A 165 -15.13 7.15 -1.68
N ASP A 166 -15.85 8.22 -1.99
CA ASP A 166 -15.24 9.46 -2.49
C ASP A 166 -14.96 10.41 -1.33
N LEU A 167 -13.78 11.05 -1.36
CA LEU A 167 -13.52 12.24 -0.56
C LEU A 167 -14.08 13.49 -1.25
N PRO A 168 -14.21 14.62 -0.53
CA PRO A 168 -14.53 15.89 -1.16
C PRO A 168 -13.59 16.23 -2.33
N VAL A 169 -14.13 16.92 -3.33
CA VAL A 169 -13.37 17.38 -4.51
C VAL A 169 -12.25 18.31 -4.05
N ILE A 170 -11.02 18.04 -4.48
CA ILE A 170 -9.89 18.96 -4.29
C ILE A 170 -10.19 20.25 -5.08
N PRO A 171 -10.10 21.44 -4.48
CA PRO A 171 -10.36 22.67 -5.21
C PRO A 171 -9.34 22.90 -6.34
N ALA A 172 -9.79 23.45 -7.47
CA ALA A 172 -8.91 23.78 -8.60
C ALA A 172 -7.87 24.88 -8.27
N THR A 173 -8.08 25.63 -7.19
CA THR A 173 -7.11 26.58 -6.64
C THR A 173 -5.94 25.88 -5.94
N VAL A 174 -6.07 24.60 -5.62
CA VAL A 174 -5.04 23.79 -4.97
C VAL A 174 -4.20 23.09 -6.03
N MET A 175 -4.81 22.38 -6.96
CA MET A 175 -4.09 21.64 -8.03
C MET A 175 -4.96 21.53 -9.29
N ALA A 176 -4.35 21.21 -10.43
CA ALA A 176 -5.07 20.86 -11.65
C ALA A 176 -5.33 19.34 -11.73
N ASN A 177 -6.42 18.96 -12.40
CA ASN A 177 -6.75 17.56 -12.67
C ASN A 177 -5.68 16.85 -13.51
N THR A 178 -4.95 17.61 -14.34
CA THR A 178 -3.87 17.13 -15.21
C THR A 178 -2.51 17.05 -14.53
N ASP A 179 -2.39 17.44 -13.27
CA ASP A 179 -1.13 17.32 -12.56
C ASP A 179 -0.85 15.83 -12.32
N CYS A 180 0.08 15.27 -13.09
CA CYS A 180 0.50 13.87 -12.99
C CYS A 180 1.36 13.59 -11.79
N CYS A 181 2.14 14.57 -11.38
CA CYS A 181 3.41 14.34 -10.72
C CYS A 181 3.40 15.02 -9.35
N VAL A 182 2.27 14.82 -8.67
CA VAL A 182 1.84 15.45 -7.43
C VAL A 182 1.61 14.35 -6.41
N GLY A 183 2.17 14.50 -5.22
CA GLY A 183 2.16 13.46 -4.21
C GLY A 183 0.88 13.44 -3.39
N VAL A 184 0.45 12.25 -2.99
CA VAL A 184 -0.59 12.04 -1.98
C VAL A 184 0.02 11.24 -0.84
N ALA A 185 -0.01 11.78 0.38
CA ALA A 185 0.62 11.14 1.54
C ALA A 185 -0.24 11.24 2.80
N TRP A 186 -0.27 10.16 3.58
CA TRP A 186 -0.94 10.11 4.88
C TRP A 186 0.05 10.42 6.00
N PHE A 187 -0.34 11.29 6.93
CA PHE A 187 0.46 11.67 8.09
C PHE A 187 -0.27 11.25 9.38
N PRO A 188 0.12 10.11 9.99
CA PRO A 188 -0.53 9.59 11.20
C PRO A 188 -0.56 10.60 12.36
N GLU A 189 0.50 11.38 12.52
CA GLU A 189 0.65 12.38 13.59
C GLU A 189 -0.37 13.51 13.48
N ARG A 190 -0.92 13.70 12.28
CA ARG A 190 -1.92 14.73 11.96
C ARG A 190 -3.29 14.14 11.70
N ASN A 191 -3.41 12.81 11.67
CA ASN A 191 -4.63 12.11 11.25
C ASN A 191 -5.20 12.69 9.94
N SER A 192 -4.33 12.99 8.98
CA SER A 192 -4.67 13.77 7.79
C SER A 192 -3.98 13.24 6.54
N LEU A 193 -4.71 13.31 5.42
CA LEU A 193 -4.18 13.08 4.08
C LEU A 193 -3.76 14.43 3.50
N ILE A 194 -2.58 14.49 2.90
CA ILE A 194 -2.00 15.71 2.34
C ILE A 194 -1.71 15.49 0.86
N TYR A 195 -1.95 16.54 0.08
CA TYR A 195 -1.68 16.59 -1.34
C TYR A 195 -0.59 17.65 -1.59
N ALA A 196 0.45 17.29 -2.33
CA ALA A 196 1.43 18.24 -2.80
C ALA A 196 0.99 18.73 -4.18
N SER A 197 0.85 20.04 -4.38
CA SER A 197 0.53 20.60 -5.69
C SER A 197 1.79 20.94 -6.49
N VAL A 198 1.65 21.07 -7.80
CA VAL A 198 2.72 21.59 -8.67
C VAL A 198 2.99 23.05 -8.28
N GLU A 199 4.24 23.34 -7.96
CA GLU A 199 4.67 24.69 -7.63
C GLU A 199 4.50 25.60 -8.86
N THR A 200 3.70 26.66 -8.71
CA THR A 200 3.69 27.79 -9.66
C THR A 200 4.24 29.02 -8.95
N GLY A 201 5.54 29.30 -9.11
CA GLY A 201 6.24 30.44 -8.47
C GLY A 201 7.32 30.02 -7.47
N THR A 202 7.70 30.92 -6.54
CA THR A 202 8.76 30.71 -5.52
C THR A 202 8.25 30.24 -4.14
N ASN A 203 6.96 29.92 -4.04
CA ASN A 203 6.35 29.54 -2.77
C ASN A 203 5.62 28.20 -2.95
N GLY A 204 6.36 27.10 -2.84
CA GLY A 204 5.76 25.78 -2.63
C GLY A 204 4.70 25.86 -1.54
N SER A 205 3.47 25.42 -1.84
CA SER A 205 2.39 25.37 -0.87
C SER A 205 2.09 23.91 -0.54
N VAL A 206 2.28 23.55 0.73
CA VAL A 206 1.62 22.40 1.33
C VAL A 206 0.21 22.88 1.64
N ILE A 207 -0.78 22.36 0.93
CA ILE A 207 -2.17 22.74 1.16
C ILE A 207 -2.84 21.61 1.94
N GLU A 208 -3.37 21.97 3.11
CA GLU A 208 -4.08 21.09 4.04
C GLU A 208 -5.54 20.88 3.64
#